data_AF-A0A535WNL6-F1
#
_entry.id   AF-A0A535WNL6-F1
#
_cell.length_a   1.000
_cell.length_b   1.000
_cell.length_c   1.000
_cell.angle_alpha   90.00
_cell.angle_beta   90.00
_cell.angle_gamma   90.00
#
_symmetry.space_group_name_H-M   'P 1'
#
loop_
_entity.id
_entity.type
_entity.pdbx_description
1 polymer ?
#
loop_
_entity_poly.entity_id
_entity_poly.type
_entity_poly.pdbx_seq_one_letter_code
_entity_poly.pdbx_strand_id
1 'polypeptide(L)' 'LKPLKTVDLKTREPARAHYERSDICVVPAAGVVGEAMVALVLAGALLEKFGGDSVVELRRNVEGYLAKVRA' A
#
# COMPACT_ATOMS: atom_id res chain seq x y z
N LEU A 1 -3.80 26.64 -10.74
CA LEU A 1 -3.56 26.27 -9.33
C LEU A 1 -2.95 27.46 -8.58
N LYS A 2 -3.33 27.68 -7.32
CA LYS A 2 -2.80 28.78 -6.48
C LYS A 2 -1.78 28.19 -5.50
N PRO A 3 -0.46 28.40 -5.69
CA PRO A 3 0.55 27.83 -4.81
C PRO A 3 0.35 28.24 -3.35
N LEU A 4 0.79 27.40 -2.43
CA LEU A 4 0.75 27.71 -1.00
C LEU A 4 1.88 28.68 -0.63
N LYS A 5 1.72 29.42 0.47
CA LYS A 5 2.80 30.23 1.02
C LYS A 5 3.85 29.29 1.64
N THR A 6 5.11 29.62 1.47
CA THR A 6 6.25 28.93 2.09
C THR A 6 7.36 29.95 2.38
N VAL A 7 8.55 29.48 2.73
CA VAL A 7 9.74 30.29 2.96
C VAL A 7 10.88 29.76 2.09
N ASP A 8 11.66 30.66 1.49
CA ASP A 8 12.91 30.28 0.83
C ASP A 8 13.96 29.94 1.90
N LEU A 9 14.52 28.72 1.83
CA LEU A 9 15.45 28.23 2.86
C LEU A 9 16.83 28.91 2.83
N LYS A 10 17.23 29.53 1.70
CA LYS A 10 18.50 30.27 1.57
C LYS A 10 18.35 31.69 2.11
N THR A 11 17.30 32.39 1.71
CA THR A 11 17.12 33.81 2.07
C THR A 11 16.32 34.01 3.36
N ARG A 12 15.56 32.98 3.78
CA ARG A 12 14.60 33.01 4.90
C ARG A 12 13.44 33.99 4.69
N GLU A 13 13.21 34.40 3.45
CA GLU A 13 12.15 35.33 3.09
C GLU A 13 10.85 34.61 2.68
N PRO A 14 9.68 35.28 2.79
CA PRO A 14 8.41 34.72 2.32
C PRO A 14 8.43 34.41 0.82
N ALA A 15 8.03 33.19 0.47
CA ALA A 15 8.00 32.70 -0.91
C ALA A 15 6.69 31.92 -1.21
N ARG A 16 6.58 31.41 -2.43
CA ARG A 16 5.47 30.55 -2.89
C ARG A 16 6.01 29.14 -3.14
N ALA A 17 5.26 28.12 -2.75
CA ALA A 17 5.65 26.73 -2.93
C ALA A 17 5.84 26.42 -4.42
N HIS A 18 6.86 25.61 -4.74
CA HIS A 18 7.05 25.13 -6.10
C HIS A 18 5.91 24.20 -6.49
N TYR A 19 5.56 24.24 -7.76
CA TYR A 19 4.47 23.44 -8.31
C TYR A 19 5.07 22.26 -9.08
N GLU A 20 5.09 21.09 -8.45
CA GLU A 20 5.79 19.90 -8.94
C GLU A 20 4.94 19.03 -9.89
N ARG A 21 3.64 18.89 -9.58
CA ARG A 21 2.72 18.03 -10.35
C ARG A 21 1.42 18.74 -10.64
N SER A 22 0.83 18.39 -11.78
CA SER A 22 -0.35 19.08 -12.31
C SER A 22 -1.68 18.39 -12.14
N ASP A 23 -1.68 17.17 -11.59
CA ASP A 23 -2.89 16.39 -11.42
C ASP A 23 -3.86 17.07 -10.45
N ILE A 24 -5.14 17.08 -10.82
CA ILE A 24 -6.21 17.60 -9.94
C ILE A 24 -6.62 16.53 -8.91
N CYS A 25 -6.69 15.26 -9.32
CA CYS A 25 -7.06 14.14 -8.46
C CYS A 25 -6.23 12.90 -8.83
N VAL A 26 -5.58 12.29 -7.84
CA VAL A 26 -4.77 11.06 -7.99
C VAL A 26 -5.41 9.88 -7.24
N VAL A 27 -6.61 10.06 -6.67
CA VAL A 27 -7.29 9.06 -5.84
C VAL A 27 -7.50 7.71 -6.57
N PRO A 28 -7.90 7.66 -7.86
CA PRO A 28 -8.06 6.38 -8.56
C PRO A 28 -6.75 5.59 -8.66
N ALA A 29 -5.64 6.26 -9.00
CA ALA A 29 -4.33 5.62 -9.07
C ALA A 29 -3.81 5.22 -7.68
N ALA A 30 -4.07 6.03 -6.66
CA ALA A 30 -3.76 5.69 -5.28
C ALA A 30 -4.55 4.46 -4.79
N GLY A 31 -5.75 4.21 -5.32
CA GLY A 31 -6.53 3.00 -5.06
C GLY A 31 -5.78 1.72 -5.47
N VAL A 32 -5.20 1.70 -6.67
CA VAL A 32 -4.39 0.57 -7.17
C VAL A 32 -3.18 0.32 -6.26
N VAL A 33 -2.52 1.38 -5.80
CA VAL A 33 -1.42 1.26 -4.83
C VAL A 33 -1.92 0.69 -3.50
N GLY A 34 -3.07 1.16 -3.02
CA GLY A 34 -3.70 0.64 -1.80
C GLY A 34 -3.99 -0.86 -1.88
N GLU A 35 -4.60 -1.32 -2.98
CA GLU A 35 -4.87 -2.73 -3.22
C GLU A 35 -3.59 -3.58 -3.24
N ALA A 36 -2.54 -3.10 -3.92
CA ALA A 36 -1.26 -3.79 -3.96
C ALA A 36 -0.61 -3.91 -2.57
N MET A 37 -0.63 -2.84 -1.78
CA MET A 37 -0.07 -2.86 -0.42
C MET A 37 -0.87 -3.80 0.50
N VAL A 38 -2.19 -3.82 0.39
CA VAL A 38 -3.05 -4.76 1.14
C VAL A 38 -2.73 -6.20 0.74
N ALA A 39 -2.60 -6.50 -0.56
CA ALA A 39 -2.26 -7.83 -1.03
C ALA A 39 -0.91 -8.33 -0.48
N LEU A 40 0.12 -7.47 -0.44
CA LEU A 40 1.42 -7.80 0.13
C LEU A 40 1.32 -8.16 1.63
N VAL A 41 0.59 -7.36 2.41
CA VAL A 41 0.42 -7.61 3.85
C VAL A 41 -0.36 -8.90 4.10
N LEU A 42 -1.46 -9.12 3.36
CA LEU A 42 -2.26 -10.34 3.50
C LEU A 42 -1.48 -11.58 3.07
N ALA A 43 -0.68 -11.51 2.01
CA ALA A 43 0.20 -12.59 1.58
C ALA A 43 1.26 -12.93 2.65
N GLY A 44 1.87 -11.91 3.26
CA GLY A 44 2.80 -12.10 4.37
C GLY A 44 2.15 -12.80 5.55
N ALA A 45 0.97 -12.34 5.98
CA ALA A 45 0.22 -12.96 7.08
C ALA A 45 -0.23 -14.40 6.77
N LEU A 46 -0.60 -14.69 5.52
CA LEU A 46 -0.90 -16.05 5.04
C LEU A 46 0.32 -16.98 5.17
N LEU A 47 1.48 -16.53 4.70
CA LEU A 47 2.71 -17.31 4.77
C LEU A 47 3.19 -17.50 6.22
N GLU A 48 3.06 -16.49 7.08
CA GLU A 48 3.40 -16.62 8.50
C GLU A 48 2.51 -17.65 9.21
N LYS A 49 1.20 -17.64 8.92
CA LYS A 49 0.25 -18.54 9.57
C LYS A 49 0.31 -19.97 9.05
N PHE A 50 0.46 -20.16 7.74
CA PHE A 50 0.28 -21.46 7.08
C PHE A 50 1.58 -22.06 6.53
N GLY A 51 2.63 -21.25 6.39
CA GLY A 51 3.93 -21.67 5.86
C GLY A 51 3.85 -22.28 4.45
N GLY A 52 4.86 -23.09 4.14
CA GLY A 52 4.98 -23.87 2.92
C GLY A 52 5.93 -23.25 1.90
N ASP A 53 6.72 -24.11 1.26
CA ASP A 53 7.74 -23.71 0.28
C ASP A 53 7.20 -23.75 -1.16
N SER A 54 5.94 -24.19 -1.34
CA SER A 54 5.24 -24.20 -2.61
C SER A 54 3.77 -23.80 -2.45
N VAL A 55 3.18 -23.23 -3.51
CA VAL A 55 1.76 -22.84 -3.51
C VAL A 55 0.84 -24.04 -3.26
N VAL A 56 1.23 -25.24 -3.73
CA VAL A 56 0.46 -26.48 -3.51
C VAL A 56 0.43 -26.84 -2.02
N GLU A 57 1.56 -26.73 -1.33
CA GLU A 57 1.66 -26.98 0.11
C GLU A 57 0.88 -25.95 0.92
N LEU A 58 1.07 -24.66 0.63
CA LEU A 58 0.33 -23.57 1.28
C LEU A 58 -1.19 -23.80 1.17
N ARG A 59 -1.67 -24.14 -0.04
CA ARG A 59 -3.09 -24.43 -0.27
C ARG A 59 -3.59 -25.59 0.59
N ARG A 60 -2.85 -26.71 0.62
CA ARG A 60 -3.20 -27.87 1.46
C ARG A 60 -3.30 -27.49 2.94
N ASN A 61 -2.37 -26.67 3.44
CA ASN A 61 -2.36 -26.22 4.84
C ASN A 61 -3.57 -25.34 5.16
N VAL A 62 -3.93 -24.42 4.26
CA VAL A 62 -5.13 -23.57 4.39
C VAL A 62 -6.41 -24.40 4.36
N GLU A 63 -6.55 -25.32 3.40
CA GLU A 63 -7.73 -26.19 3.27
C GLU A 63 -7.91 -27.09 4.50
N GLY A 64 -6.82 -27.65 5.02
CA GLY A 64 -6.86 -28.45 6.25
C GLY A 64 -7.32 -27.64 7.48
N TYR A 65 -6.84 -26.39 7.60
CA TYR A 65 -7.32 -25.48 8.65
C TYR A 65 -8.82 -25.20 8.51
N LEU A 66 -9.29 -24.87 7.30
CA LEU A 66 -10.71 -24.59 7.06
C LEU A 66 -11.59 -25.80 7.33
N ALA A 67 -11.16 -27.02 6.95
CA ALA A 67 -11.90 -28.24 7.25
C ALA A 67 -12.06 -28.46 8.76
N LYS A 68 -11.00 -28.22 9.53
CA LYS A 68 -11.03 -28.31 11.00
C LYS A 68 -11.93 -27.26 11.65
N VAL A 69 -11.97 -26.03 11.12
CA VAL A 69 -12.83 -24.96 11.65
C VAL A 69 -14.30 -25.19 11.35
N ARG A 70 -14.61 -25.92 10.27
CA ARG A 70 -15.98 -26.21 9.84
C ARG A 70 -16.62 -27.43 10.52
N ALA A 71 -15.80 -28.29 11.15
CA ALA A 71 -16.25 -29.46 11.91
C ALA A 71 -16.66 -29.05 13.33
#